data_AF-A0A6G6A9X9-F1
#
_entry.id   AF-A0A6G6A9X9-F1
#
_cell.length_a   1.000
_cell.length_b   1.000
_cell.length_c   1.000
_cell.angle_alpha   90.00
_cell.angle_beta   90.00
_cell.angle_gamma   90.00
#
_symmetry.space_group_name_H-M   'P 1'
#
loop_
_entity.id
_entity.type
_entity.pdbx_description
1 polymer ?
#
loop_
_entity_poly.entity_id
_entity_poly.type
_entity_poly.pdbx_seq_one_letter_code
_entity_poly.pdbx_strand_id
1 'polypeptide(L)'
;MRFLLLIAISMTWVCSITGLPVEDADSSVGQLQERYNPYCMCPSRRTCSTSFTTSFNTQPGGYARTIPRDPPSYERAGNSRLNYRIYERINLGGIRTVIDVAPPDGHPAIANYEIEVRRIPVATPNAAGDCFHTARLSTGSRGPATISWDIDASYTYYLTISED
;
A
#
# COMPACT_ATOMS: atom_id res chain seq x y z
N MET A 1 -59.06 -37.18 10.00
CA MET A 1 -57.68 -36.75 10.33
C MET A 1 -56.73 -37.24 9.23
N ARG A 2 -56.59 -36.51 8.11
CA ARG A 2 -55.69 -36.90 7.00
C ARG A 2 -55.50 -35.79 5.93
N PHE A 3 -55.56 -34.52 6.33
CA PHE A 3 -55.50 -33.39 5.39
C PHE A 3 -54.58 -32.23 5.84
N LEU A 4 -53.68 -32.46 6.80
CA LEU A 4 -52.73 -31.44 7.29
C LEU A 4 -51.26 -31.86 7.18
N LEU A 5 -50.93 -32.84 6.34
CA LEU A 5 -49.55 -33.31 6.17
C LEU A 5 -48.94 -33.01 4.79
N LEU A 6 -49.65 -32.27 3.92
CA LEU A 6 -49.20 -31.98 2.56
C LEU A 6 -48.76 -30.52 2.32
N ILE A 7 -48.92 -29.63 3.31
CA ILE A 7 -48.39 -28.25 3.25
C ILE A 7 -46.96 -28.19 3.81
N ALA A 8 -46.55 -29.18 4.62
CA ALA A 8 -45.22 -29.21 5.23
C ALA A 8 -44.10 -29.64 4.27
N ILE A 9 -44.41 -30.31 3.15
CA ILE A 9 -43.39 -30.84 2.21
C ILE A 9 -43.17 -29.90 1.01
N SER A 10 -44.04 -28.91 0.78
CA SER A 10 -43.85 -27.92 -0.29
C SER A 10 -43.09 -26.65 0.15
N MET A 11 -42.85 -26.45 1.45
CA MET A 11 -42.02 -25.33 1.95
C MET A 11 -40.53 -25.68 2.14
N THR A 12 -40.11 -26.91 1.80
CA THR A 12 -38.70 -27.33 1.88
C THR A 12 -37.97 -27.30 0.54
N TRP A 13 -38.59 -26.78 -0.52
CA TRP A 13 -38.01 -26.75 -1.88
C TRP A 13 -37.91 -25.37 -2.53
N VAL A 14 -38.15 -24.28 -1.77
CA VAL A 14 -38.09 -22.90 -2.31
C VAL A 14 -37.07 -22.02 -1.57
N CYS A 15 -36.19 -22.58 -0.73
CA CYS A 15 -35.07 -21.83 -0.15
C CYS A 15 -33.68 -22.41 -0.48
N SER A 16 -33.58 -23.21 -1.55
CA SER A 16 -32.30 -23.77 -2.02
C SER A 16 -31.68 -22.98 -3.19
N ILE A 17 -32.20 -21.77 -3.47
CA ILE A 17 -31.57 -20.82 -4.40
C ILE A 17 -31.49 -19.46 -3.69
N THR A 18 -30.95 -19.44 -2.48
CA THR A 18 -30.12 -18.29 -2.12
C THR A 18 -28.89 -18.44 -2.98
N GLY A 19 -28.72 -17.53 -3.95
CA GLY A 19 -27.52 -17.47 -4.76
C GLY A 19 -26.33 -17.72 -3.85
N LEU A 20 -25.53 -18.73 -4.18
CA LEU A 20 -24.13 -18.66 -3.83
C LEU A 20 -23.75 -17.24 -4.18
N PRO A 21 -23.30 -16.39 -3.23
CA PRO A 21 -22.34 -15.41 -3.68
C PRO A 21 -21.32 -16.30 -4.39
N VAL A 22 -21.21 -16.12 -5.70
CA VAL A 22 -19.87 -16.00 -6.25
C VAL A 22 -19.28 -14.92 -5.35
N GLU A 23 -18.72 -15.34 -4.22
CA GLU A 23 -17.70 -14.56 -3.57
C GLU A 23 -16.69 -14.50 -4.69
N ASP A 24 -16.80 -13.42 -5.46
CA ASP A 24 -15.67 -12.86 -6.13
C ASP A 24 -14.54 -13.06 -5.13
N ALA A 25 -13.54 -13.83 -5.54
CA ALA A 25 -12.30 -13.97 -4.82
C ALA A 25 -11.53 -12.63 -4.77
N ASP A 26 -12.25 -11.51 -4.71
CA ASP A 26 -11.94 -10.27 -4.00
C ASP A 26 -12.09 -10.45 -2.47
N SER A 27 -12.00 -11.70 -1.99
CA SER A 27 -11.61 -12.00 -0.63
C SER A 27 -10.26 -11.32 -0.40
N SER A 28 -10.33 -10.16 0.23
CA SER A 28 -9.31 -9.50 1.03
C SER A 28 -8.20 -10.46 1.47
N VAL A 29 -7.21 -10.68 0.59
CA VAL A 29 -5.95 -11.32 0.96
C VAL A 29 -5.23 -10.30 1.82
N GLY A 30 -5.46 -10.40 3.14
CA GLY A 30 -4.76 -9.71 4.21
C GLY A 30 -4.35 -8.28 3.90
N GLN A 31 -5.23 -7.33 4.24
CA GLN A 31 -5.06 -5.88 4.13
C GLN A 31 -3.61 -5.39 3.92
N LEU A 32 -3.45 -4.68 2.80
CA LEU A 32 -2.36 -3.78 2.41
C LEU A 32 -2.18 -2.65 3.43
N GLN A 33 -1.87 -2.98 4.69
CA GLN A 33 -1.98 -2.04 5.82
C GLN A 33 -0.62 -1.50 6.24
N GLU A 34 -0.57 -0.18 6.41
CA GLU A 34 0.47 0.51 7.14
C GLU A 34 0.56 -0.07 8.56
N ARG A 35 1.78 -0.43 9.00
CA ARG A 35 1.97 -1.02 10.33
C ARG A 35 1.97 0.05 11.41
N TYR A 36 1.21 -0.18 12.49
CA TYR A 36 1.10 0.73 13.65
C TYR A 36 2.44 0.96 14.39
N ASN A 37 3.35 -0.02 14.37
CA ASN A 37 4.71 0.14 14.87
C ASN A 37 5.71 -0.16 13.73
N PRO A 38 6.31 0.85 13.10
CA PRO A 38 7.17 0.68 11.94
C PRO A 38 8.49 0.02 12.37
N TYR A 39 8.81 -1.10 11.73
CA TYR A 39 10.08 -1.81 11.91
C TYR A 39 10.78 -1.97 10.57
N CYS A 40 11.94 -1.35 10.43
CA CYS A 40 12.72 -1.34 9.20
C CYS A 40 13.89 -2.32 9.33
N MET A 41 14.00 -3.26 8.40
CA MET A 41 15.15 -4.15 8.29
C MET A 41 16.34 -3.45 7.65
N CYS A 42 16.10 -2.47 6.77
CA CYS A 42 17.16 -1.67 6.17
C CYS A 42 17.46 -0.43 7.04
N PRO A 43 18.73 0.02 7.12
CA PRO A 43 19.91 -0.47 6.39
C PRO A 43 20.67 -1.58 7.13
N SER A 44 20.18 -2.07 8.27
CA SER A 44 20.86 -3.11 9.06
C SER A 44 21.09 -4.41 8.28
N ARG A 45 20.15 -4.77 7.39
CA ARG A 45 20.34 -5.77 6.35
C ARG A 45 20.78 -5.09 5.06
N ARG A 46 21.80 -5.67 4.39
CA ARG A 46 22.18 -5.24 3.04
C ARG A 46 21.03 -5.53 2.07
N THR A 47 20.75 -4.56 1.22
CA THR A 47 19.77 -4.70 0.14
C THR A 47 20.26 -5.70 -0.91
N CYS A 48 19.33 -6.45 -1.48
CA CYS A 48 19.59 -7.38 -2.57
C CYS A 48 19.76 -6.62 -3.90
N SER A 49 20.29 -7.29 -4.93
CA SER A 49 20.46 -6.70 -6.28
C SER A 49 19.13 -6.29 -6.94
N THR A 50 18.02 -6.84 -6.46
CA THR A 50 16.65 -6.53 -6.89
C THR A 50 15.97 -5.47 -6.03
N SER A 51 16.57 -5.03 -4.92
CA SER A 51 15.99 -3.98 -4.11
C SER A 51 16.10 -2.62 -4.81
N PHE A 52 15.14 -1.74 -4.53
CA PHE A 52 15.14 -0.36 -5.00
C PHE A 52 15.22 0.58 -3.81
N THR A 53 16.14 1.53 -3.87
CA THR A 53 16.30 2.57 -2.85
C THR A 53 16.31 3.93 -3.51
N THR A 54 15.55 4.87 -2.98
CA THR A 54 15.58 6.27 -3.41
C THR A 54 15.37 7.20 -2.23
N SER A 55 15.81 8.45 -2.35
CA SER A 55 15.61 9.48 -1.35
C SER A 55 14.93 10.68 -1.96
N PHE A 56 14.08 11.35 -1.19
CA PHE A 56 13.43 12.56 -1.64
C PHE A 56 13.22 13.53 -0.47
N ASN A 57 13.19 14.81 -0.81
CA ASN A 57 12.83 15.88 0.10
C ASN A 57 11.43 16.38 -0.24
N THR A 58 10.80 16.99 0.75
CA THR A 58 9.53 17.65 0.56
C THR A 58 9.73 19.16 0.64
N GLN A 59 9.08 19.92 -0.23
CA GLN A 59 9.17 21.38 -0.17
C GLN A 59 8.46 21.91 1.10
N PRO A 60 8.85 23.08 1.62
CA PRO A 60 8.09 23.74 2.68
C PRO A 60 6.61 23.93 2.31
N GLY A 61 5.70 23.76 3.27
CA GLY A 61 4.25 23.84 3.05
C GLY A 61 3.75 25.18 2.49
N GLY A 62 4.51 26.27 2.71
CA GLY A 62 4.17 27.60 2.21
C GLY A 62 4.56 27.87 0.75
N TYR A 63 5.24 26.95 0.07
CA TYR A 63 5.60 27.13 -1.33
C TYR A 63 4.42 26.76 -2.22
N ALA A 64 4.20 27.52 -3.30
CA ALA A 64 3.14 27.24 -4.25
C ALA A 64 3.40 25.91 -4.97
N ARG A 65 2.35 25.08 -5.14
CA ARG A 65 2.45 23.77 -5.77
C ARG A 65 1.28 23.52 -6.70
N THR A 66 1.58 22.86 -7.80
CA THR A 66 0.56 22.27 -8.67
C THR A 66 0.33 20.86 -8.20
N ILE A 67 -0.74 20.63 -7.44
CA ILE A 67 -1.16 19.30 -7.02
C ILE A 67 -2.15 18.78 -8.07
N PRO A 68 -1.76 17.81 -8.91
CA PRO A 68 -2.65 17.30 -9.93
C PRO A 68 -3.82 16.54 -9.28
N ARG A 69 -5.01 16.62 -9.90
CA ARG A 69 -6.20 15.87 -9.43
C ARG A 69 -5.98 14.37 -9.54
N ASP A 70 -5.31 13.96 -10.61
CA ASP A 70 -4.88 12.58 -10.82
C ASP A 70 -3.41 12.44 -10.39
N PRO A 71 -3.05 11.34 -9.71
CA PRO A 71 -1.65 11.10 -9.37
C PRO A 71 -0.78 11.01 -10.63
N PRO A 72 0.52 11.32 -10.53
CA PRO A 72 1.44 11.12 -11.64
C PRO A 72 1.47 9.66 -12.09
N SER A 73 1.90 9.46 -13.34
CA SER A 73 2.17 8.14 -13.88
C SER A 73 3.17 7.38 -13.01
N TYR A 74 2.99 6.06 -12.93
CA TYR A 74 3.92 5.19 -12.26
C TYR A 74 5.27 5.16 -12.99
N GLU A 75 6.35 5.18 -12.20
CA GLU A 75 7.71 4.97 -12.68
C GLU A 75 8.21 3.58 -12.29
N ARG A 76 9.13 3.02 -13.05
CA ARG A 76 9.74 1.72 -12.72
C ARG A 76 10.64 1.87 -11.48
N ALA A 77 10.41 1.05 -10.46
CA ALA A 77 11.21 1.02 -9.23
C ALA A 77 12.51 0.22 -9.43
N GLY A 78 13.41 0.75 -10.25
CA GLY A 78 14.70 0.13 -10.55
C GLY A 78 14.58 -1.31 -11.06
N ASN A 79 15.22 -2.25 -10.36
CA ASN A 79 15.24 -3.68 -10.70
C ASN A 79 14.27 -4.53 -9.87
N SER A 80 13.39 -3.90 -9.08
CA SER A 80 12.47 -4.60 -8.16
C SER A 80 11.29 -5.29 -8.83
N ARG A 81 11.16 -5.17 -10.16
CA ARG A 81 10.01 -5.65 -10.95
C ARG A 81 8.68 -4.99 -10.59
N LEU A 82 8.71 -3.97 -9.75
CA LEU A 82 7.56 -3.16 -9.37
C LEU A 82 7.67 -1.76 -9.95
N ASN A 83 6.54 -1.06 -9.93
CA ASN A 83 6.46 0.36 -10.19
C ASN A 83 6.15 1.11 -8.88
N TYR A 84 6.57 2.38 -8.83
CA TYR A 84 6.31 3.27 -7.71
C TYR A 84 5.93 4.66 -8.22
N ARG A 85 5.28 5.44 -7.36
CA ARG A 85 5.11 6.89 -7.55
C ARG A 85 5.09 7.57 -6.20
N ILE A 86 5.63 8.78 -6.17
CA ILE A 86 5.67 9.63 -4.98
C ILE A 86 5.04 10.96 -5.37
N TYR A 87 4.00 11.35 -4.65
CA TYR A 87 3.26 12.56 -4.99
C TYR A 87 2.60 13.18 -3.76
N GLU A 88 2.10 14.39 -3.95
CA GLU A 88 1.34 15.10 -2.94
C GLU A 88 -0.15 15.04 -3.28
N ARG A 89 -1.01 14.95 -2.27
CA ARG A 89 -2.46 15.06 -2.43
C ARG A 89 -3.08 15.98 -1.39
N ILE A 90 -4.13 16.68 -1.76
CA ILE A 90 -4.92 17.50 -0.83
C ILE A 90 -5.98 16.61 -0.18
N ASN A 91 -6.11 16.70 1.14
CA ASN A 91 -7.21 16.13 1.91
C ASN A 91 -7.79 17.20 2.85
N LEU A 92 -8.92 16.92 3.51
CA LEU A 92 -9.57 17.84 4.46
C LEU A 92 -8.64 18.31 5.60
N GLY A 93 -7.58 17.56 5.90
CA GLY A 93 -6.56 17.91 6.91
C GLY A 93 -5.30 18.61 6.41
N GLY A 94 -5.20 18.92 5.10
CA GLY A 94 -4.02 19.56 4.50
C GLY A 94 -3.40 18.75 3.37
N ILE A 95 -2.13 19.03 3.08
CA ILE A 95 -1.37 18.32 2.04
C ILE A 95 -0.70 17.10 2.65
N ARG A 96 -0.87 15.95 2.00
CA ARG A 96 -0.21 14.69 2.36
C ARG A 96 0.78 14.27 1.30
N THR A 97 1.92 13.76 1.73
CA THR A 97 2.82 12.98 0.88
C THR A 97 2.31 11.55 0.79
N VAL A 98 2.33 10.98 -0.41
CA VAL A 98 1.81 9.64 -0.71
C VAL A 98 2.87 8.88 -1.52
N ILE A 99 3.07 7.63 -1.15
CA ILE A 99 3.85 6.66 -1.92
C ILE A 99 2.91 5.50 -2.25
N ASP A 100 2.81 5.19 -3.53
CA ASP A 100 2.17 3.97 -4.00
C ASP A 100 3.20 3.06 -4.64
N VAL A 101 3.10 1.76 -4.35
CA VAL A 101 3.90 0.70 -4.97
C VAL A 101 2.98 -0.38 -5.50
N ALA A 102 3.11 -0.72 -6.78
CA ALA A 102 2.25 -1.72 -7.44
C ALA A 102 3.04 -2.54 -8.47
N PRO A 103 2.61 -3.76 -8.78
CA PRO A 103 3.13 -4.49 -9.93
C PRO A 103 2.75 -3.78 -11.25
N PRO A 104 3.52 -4.00 -12.33
CA PRO A 104 3.24 -3.39 -13.63
C PRO A 104 1.98 -3.97 -14.28
N ASP A 105 1.34 -3.17 -15.14
CA ASP A 105 0.31 -3.59 -16.11
C ASP A 105 -0.89 -4.37 -15.54
N GLY A 106 -1.21 -4.17 -14.26
CA GLY A 106 -2.31 -4.86 -13.58
C GLY A 106 -2.02 -6.32 -13.21
N HIS A 107 -0.77 -6.76 -13.36
CA HIS A 107 -0.34 -8.07 -12.90
C HIS A 107 -0.41 -8.17 -11.37
N PRO A 108 -0.62 -9.39 -10.82
CA PRO A 108 -0.43 -9.61 -9.39
C PRO A 108 1.06 -9.64 -9.03
N ALA A 109 1.38 -9.31 -7.78
CA ALA A 109 2.71 -9.46 -7.23
C ALA A 109 3.13 -10.94 -7.23
N ILE A 110 4.31 -11.22 -7.77
CA ILE A 110 4.85 -12.59 -7.90
C ILE A 110 5.58 -13.09 -6.64
N ALA A 111 5.82 -12.19 -5.69
CA ALA A 111 6.50 -12.44 -4.43
C ALA A 111 5.96 -11.48 -3.36
N ASN A 112 6.37 -11.66 -2.11
CA ASN A 112 6.11 -10.69 -1.05
C ASN A 112 7.20 -9.62 -1.09
N TYR A 113 6.80 -8.36 -0.95
CA TYR A 113 7.71 -7.24 -0.90
C TYR A 113 7.49 -6.43 0.38
N GLU A 114 8.59 -6.07 1.03
CA GLU A 114 8.65 -5.13 2.13
C GLU A 114 8.94 -3.72 1.57
N ILE A 115 8.15 -2.76 2.01
CA ILE A 115 8.25 -1.35 1.62
C ILE A 115 8.51 -0.55 2.89
N GLU A 116 9.66 0.09 2.98
CA GLU A 116 10.12 0.80 4.16
C GLU A 116 10.39 2.27 3.83
N VAL A 117 9.89 3.17 4.67
CA VAL A 117 10.20 4.59 4.62
C VAL A 117 10.90 4.96 5.91
N ARG A 118 12.13 5.45 5.79
CA ARG A 118 12.87 6.08 6.89
C ARG A 118 12.89 7.59 6.70
N ARG A 119 13.02 8.33 7.79
CA ARG A 119 13.19 9.79 7.76
C ARG A 119 14.38 10.24 8.60
N ILE A 120 15.13 11.22 8.11
CA ILE A 120 16.27 11.82 8.81
C ILE A 120 16.02 13.33 8.89
N PRO A 121 16.10 13.96 10.07
CA PRO A 121 15.91 15.41 10.17
C PRO A 121 17.00 16.15 9.37
N VAL A 122 16.59 17.10 8.52
CA VAL A 122 17.49 17.87 7.64
C VAL A 122 18.50 18.68 8.46
N ALA A 123 18.08 19.20 9.62
CA ALA A 123 18.95 19.99 10.50
C ALA A 123 20.03 19.14 11.21
N THR A 124 19.92 17.81 11.22
CA THR A 124 20.90 16.91 11.83
C THR A 124 21.29 15.79 10.86
N PRO A 125 22.17 16.07 9.89
CA PRO A 125 22.56 15.11 8.85
C PRO A 125 23.19 13.81 9.39
N ASN A 126 23.75 13.85 10.60
CA ASN A 126 24.38 12.70 11.26
C ASN A 126 23.41 11.90 12.16
N ALA A 127 22.12 12.26 12.19
CA ALA A 127 21.14 11.51 12.96
C ALA A 127 20.97 10.08 12.39
N ALA A 128 20.75 9.11 13.27
CA ALA A 128 20.61 7.70 12.88
C ALA A 128 19.41 7.46 11.93
N GLY A 129 18.41 8.34 11.98
CA GLY A 129 17.17 8.24 11.21
C GLY A 129 16.17 7.29 11.81
N ASP A 130 14.89 7.62 11.68
CA ASP A 130 13.80 6.83 12.24
C ASP A 130 13.19 5.94 11.16
N CYS A 131 12.81 4.72 11.54
CA CYS A 131 11.85 3.95 10.74
C CYS A 131 10.50 4.64 10.90
N PHE A 132 9.96 5.19 9.80
CA PHE A 132 8.80 6.07 9.86
C PHE A 132 7.52 5.33 9.50
N HIS A 133 7.50 4.68 8.34
CA HIS A 133 6.36 3.87 7.90
C HIS A 133 6.83 2.62 7.19
N THR A 134 6.01 1.58 7.25
CA THR A 134 6.24 0.34 6.52
C THR A 134 4.92 -0.19 5.95
N ALA A 135 4.97 -0.79 4.77
CA ALA A 135 3.86 -1.47 4.15
C ALA A 135 4.33 -2.79 3.50
N ARG A 136 3.36 -3.65 3.16
CA ARG A 136 3.62 -4.88 2.41
C ARG A 136 2.82 -4.94 1.13
N LEU A 137 3.46 -5.48 0.10
CA LEU A 137 2.81 -5.96 -1.11
C LEU A 137 2.90 -7.48 -1.15
N SER A 138 1.81 -8.15 -0.80
CA SER A 138 1.75 -9.62 -0.66
C SER A 138 1.65 -10.30 -2.02
N THR A 139 2.17 -11.52 -2.12
CA THR A 139 2.05 -12.36 -3.32
C THR A 139 0.57 -12.52 -3.71
N GLY A 140 0.27 -12.38 -5.00
CA GLY A 140 -1.10 -12.42 -5.53
C GLY A 140 -1.85 -11.08 -5.47
N SER A 141 -1.39 -10.10 -4.68
CA SER A 141 -2.03 -8.78 -4.61
C SER A 141 -1.73 -7.94 -5.85
N ARG A 142 -2.71 -7.13 -6.28
CA ARG A 142 -2.55 -6.21 -7.43
C ARG A 142 -2.09 -4.80 -7.03
N GLY A 143 -1.99 -4.55 -5.73
CA GLY A 143 -1.66 -3.22 -5.18
C GLY A 143 -2.74 -2.16 -5.44
N PRO A 144 -2.41 -0.87 -5.21
CA PRO A 144 -1.15 -0.43 -4.64
C PRO A 144 -1.03 -0.74 -3.14
N ALA A 145 0.19 -1.00 -2.70
CA ALA A 145 0.56 -0.81 -1.30
C ALA A 145 0.86 0.68 -1.11
N THR A 146 0.08 1.35 -0.26
CA THR A 146 0.11 2.80 -0.10
C THR A 146 0.59 3.20 1.28
N ILE A 147 1.51 4.16 1.34
CA ILE A 147 1.95 4.84 2.56
C ILE A 147 1.65 6.34 2.40
N SER A 148 1.12 7.00 3.44
CA SER A 148 0.93 8.45 3.38
C SER A 148 1.02 9.13 4.73
N TRP A 149 1.57 10.34 4.75
CA TRP A 149 1.70 11.17 5.95
C TRP A 149 1.48 12.64 5.62
N ASP A 150 1.31 13.47 6.65
CA ASP A 150 1.18 14.91 6.48
C ASP A 150 2.50 15.53 6.04
N ILE A 151 2.44 16.51 5.14
CA ILE A 151 3.62 17.12 4.54
C ILE A 151 4.57 17.69 5.60
N ASP A 152 5.84 17.27 5.55
CA ASP A 152 6.86 17.79 6.46
C ASP A 152 8.21 17.90 5.75
N ALA A 153 8.67 19.15 5.62
CA ALA A 153 9.92 19.53 4.96
C ALA A 153 11.14 19.50 5.90
N SER A 154 10.93 19.21 7.19
CA SER A 154 12.02 19.13 8.18
C SER A 154 12.80 17.82 8.10
N TYR A 155 12.37 16.88 7.25
CA TYR A 155 13.02 15.58 7.05
C TYR A 155 13.36 15.32 5.58
N THR A 156 14.44 14.56 5.37
CA THR A 156 14.68 13.80 4.15
C THR A 156 14.14 12.40 4.33
N TYR A 157 13.42 11.89 3.32
CA TYR A 157 12.80 10.57 3.34
C TYR A 157 13.59 9.60 2.47
N TYR A 158 13.70 8.35 2.92
CA TYR A 158 14.41 7.27 2.26
C TYR A 158 13.45 6.09 2.08
N LEU A 159 13.09 5.81 0.83
CA LEU A 159 12.25 4.68 0.45
C LEU A 159 13.12 3.48 0.10
N THR A 160 12.79 2.31 0.64
CA THR A 160 13.36 1.02 0.25
C THR A 160 12.23 0.07 -0.13
N ILE A 161 12.35 -0.60 -1.27
CA ILE A 161 11.45 -1.66 -1.73
C ILE A 161 12.32 -2.89 -1.93
N SER A 162 12.01 -3.99 -1.23
CA SER A 162 12.74 -5.25 -1.36
C SER A 162 11.80 -6.42 -1.36
N GLU A 163 12.13 -7.44 -2.15
CA GLU A 163 11.55 -8.77 -1.98
C GLU A 163 11.97 -9.33 -0.61
N ASP A 164 11.06 -10.05 0.07
CA ASP A 164 11.29 -10.71 1.37
C ASP A 164 12.35 -11.82 1.31
#